data_AF-W7FUZ5-F1
#
_entry.id   AF-W7FUZ5-F1
#
_cell.length_a   1.000
_cell.length_b   1.000
_cell.length_c   1.000
_cell.angle_alpha   90.00
_cell.angle_beta   90.00
_cell.angle_gamma   90.00
#
_symmetry.space_group_name_H-M   'P 1'
#
loop_
_entity.id
_entity.type
_entity.pdbx_description
1 polymer ?
#
loop_
_entity_poly.entity_id
_entity_poly.type
_entity_poly.pdbx_seq_one_letter_code
_entity_poly.pdbx_strand_id
1 'polypeptide(L)'
;MINNNLFVFFLLSFFLSKICTCLYVTDEEKSVTGRKINCDEIVTLKHVKSNGYLIGSKHDSILSNNYELSVHKDNESGKFQVVCEKKKNTSYWEIGENVYLKNINQNGYLSTSKSYEFNQYNCHNCPIMYHLEACILKYSYPRDDQKWRAKSGVIIANFSDDKNDKVNRDEL
;
A
#
# COMPACT_ATOMS: atom_id res chain seq x y z
N MET A 1 -23.18 20.93 -23.04
CA MET A 1 -23.81 19.92 -22.18
C MET A 1 -22.75 18.93 -21.76
N ILE A 2 -22.11 19.17 -20.62
CA ILE A 2 -21.07 18.31 -20.05
C ILE A 2 -21.78 17.27 -19.18
N ASN A 3 -21.39 16.02 -19.37
CA ASN A 3 -22.07 14.83 -18.89
C ASN A 3 -22.01 14.73 -17.35
N ASN A 4 -23.16 14.60 -16.70
CA ASN A 4 -23.34 14.66 -15.23
C ASN A 4 -22.80 13.45 -14.44
N ASN A 5 -21.96 12.61 -15.05
CA ASN A 5 -21.35 11.45 -14.38
C ASN A 5 -19.92 11.70 -13.86
N LEU A 6 -19.36 12.90 -14.08
CA LEU A 6 -18.03 13.26 -13.57
C LEU A 6 -18.05 13.84 -12.15
N PHE A 7 -19.24 14.03 -11.57
CA PHE A 7 -19.46 14.78 -10.32
C PHE A 7 -19.28 13.97 -9.03
N VAL A 8 -18.97 12.66 -9.12
CA VAL A 8 -18.84 11.79 -7.94
C VAL A 8 -17.37 11.58 -7.50
N PHE A 9 -16.39 12.09 -8.25
CA PHE A 9 -14.97 12.03 -7.82
C PHE A 9 -14.56 13.14 -6.85
N PHE A 10 -15.45 14.08 -6.56
CA PHE A 10 -15.23 15.19 -5.65
C PHE A 10 -15.90 14.91 -4.31
N LEU A 11 -15.21 14.22 -3.40
CA LEU A 11 -15.35 14.37 -1.94
C LEU A 11 -14.36 13.43 -1.24
N LEU A 12 -13.05 13.68 -1.37
CA LEU A 12 -12.11 13.20 -0.35
C LEU A 12 -10.83 14.05 -0.31
N SER A 13 -11.01 15.36 -0.15
CA SER A 13 -9.98 16.22 0.43
C SER A 13 -9.86 15.94 1.92
N PHE A 14 -9.02 14.99 2.32
CA PHE A 14 -8.65 14.86 3.72
C PHE A 14 -7.19 14.40 3.89
N PHE A 15 -6.35 15.38 4.26
CA PHE A 15 -5.09 15.26 4.99
C PHE A 15 -4.00 14.33 4.40
N LEU A 16 -3.04 14.92 3.68
CA LEU A 16 -1.69 14.35 3.55
C LEU A 16 -0.63 15.15 4.32
N SER A 17 -1.04 15.81 5.42
CA SER A 17 -0.14 16.02 6.55
C SER A 17 -0.37 14.89 7.53
N LYS A 18 0.53 13.91 7.54
CA LYS A 18 0.56 12.75 8.45
C LYS A 18 -0.73 11.94 8.43
N ILE A 19 -0.70 10.77 7.80
CA ILE A 19 -1.32 9.51 8.24
C ILE A 19 -1.37 8.63 6.98
N CYS A 20 -0.35 7.78 6.82
CA CYS A 20 -0.52 6.52 6.12
C CYS A 20 -0.73 5.47 7.22
N THR A 21 -1.88 5.49 7.90
CA THR A 21 -2.36 4.27 8.57
C THR A 21 -3.00 3.43 7.48
N CYS A 22 -2.16 2.72 6.74
CA CYS A 22 -2.62 1.56 6.01
C CYS A 22 -2.70 0.41 7.01
N LEU A 23 -3.89 -0.19 7.12
CA LEU A 23 -4.03 -1.51 7.72
C LEU A 23 -3.83 -2.50 6.57
N TYR A 24 -2.83 -3.36 6.68
CA TYR A 24 -2.60 -4.41 5.68
C TYR A 24 -3.51 -5.60 6.00
N VAL A 25 -4.12 -6.16 4.95
CA VAL A 25 -4.89 -7.40 5.06
C VAL A 25 -4.20 -8.42 4.17
N THR A 26 -3.74 -9.52 4.77
CA THR A 26 -3.24 -10.69 4.06
C THR A 26 -4.43 -11.51 3.54
N ASP A 27 -4.26 -12.28 2.46
CA ASP A 27 -5.30 -13.22 1.97
C ASP A 27 -5.93 -14.02 3.13
N GLU A 28 -7.26 -14.13 3.10
CA GLU A 28 -8.09 -14.60 4.22
C GLU A 28 -7.67 -15.99 4.73
N GLU A 29 -7.18 -16.87 3.85
CA GLU A 29 -6.73 -18.23 4.19
C GLU A 29 -5.43 -18.28 5.03
N LYS A 30 -4.69 -17.17 5.13
CA LYS A 30 -3.41 -17.10 5.86
C LYS A 30 -3.35 -15.97 6.89
N SER A 31 -4.48 -15.33 7.19
CA SER A 31 -4.54 -14.10 8.00
C SER A 31 -4.57 -14.35 9.51
N VAL A 32 -3.48 -14.91 10.05
CA VAL A 32 -3.26 -14.82 11.50
C VAL A 32 -2.82 -13.41 11.81
N THR A 33 -3.65 -12.68 12.56
CA THR A 33 -3.35 -11.32 12.98
C THR A 33 -2.03 -11.29 13.76
N GLY A 34 -1.14 -10.38 13.37
CA GLY A 34 0.18 -10.21 13.98
C GLY A 34 1.28 -11.13 13.45
N ARG A 35 1.01 -11.94 12.42
CA ARG A 35 2.05 -12.62 11.66
C ARG A 35 2.95 -11.60 10.95
N LYS A 36 4.26 -11.86 10.95
CA LYS A 36 5.24 -11.10 10.17
C LYS A 36 4.96 -11.27 8.67
N ILE A 37 5.10 -10.18 7.91
CA ILE A 37 4.98 -10.21 6.44
C ILE A 37 6.36 -10.58 5.88
N ASN A 38 6.46 -11.72 5.22
CA ASN A 38 7.71 -12.13 4.60
C ASN A 38 7.99 -11.30 3.35
N CYS A 39 9.26 -11.14 3.01
CA CYS A 39 9.60 -10.61 1.70
C CYS A 39 9.07 -11.54 0.60
N ASP A 40 8.67 -10.95 -0.52
CA ASP A 40 7.97 -11.58 -1.64
C ASP A 40 6.52 -12.04 -1.36
N GLU A 41 6.00 -11.79 -0.15
CA GLU A 41 4.59 -12.05 0.17
C GLU A 41 3.67 -11.06 -0.56
N ILE A 42 2.48 -11.56 -0.94
CA ILE A 42 1.43 -10.76 -1.55
C ILE A 42 0.51 -10.22 -0.46
N VAL A 43 0.32 -8.90 -0.47
CA VAL A 43 -0.52 -8.18 0.49
C VAL A 43 -1.58 -7.36 -0.24
N THR A 44 -2.65 -7.04 0.47
CA THR A 44 -3.59 -5.98 0.08
C THR A 44 -3.46 -4.80 1.06
N LEU A 45 -3.51 -3.58 0.53
CA LEU A 45 -3.36 -2.37 1.32
C LEU A 45 -4.71 -1.69 1.48
N LYS A 46 -5.24 -1.64 2.71
CA LYS A 46 -6.53 -1.04 3.00
C LYS A 46 -6.35 0.33 3.64
N HIS A 47 -7.00 1.34 3.06
CA HIS A 47 -7.06 2.67 3.61
C HIS A 47 -8.05 2.71 4.78
N VAL A 48 -7.55 3.01 5.98
CA VAL A 48 -8.33 2.89 7.22
C VAL A 48 -9.57 3.79 7.25
N LYS A 49 -9.45 5.05 6.78
CA LYS A 49 -10.56 6.02 6.89
C LYS A 49 -11.70 5.74 5.90
N SER A 50 -11.38 5.40 4.65
CA SER A 50 -12.40 5.13 3.62
C SER A 50 -12.84 3.68 3.58
N ASN A 51 -12.14 2.79 4.30
CA ASN A 51 -12.36 1.34 4.29
C ASN A 51 -12.21 0.69 2.90
N GLY A 52 -11.57 1.39 1.95
CA GLY A 52 -11.30 0.89 0.60
C GLY A 52 -9.87 0.34 0.46
N TYR A 53 -9.65 -0.44 -0.59
CA TYR A 53 -8.37 -1.05 -0.92
C TYR A 53 -7.67 -0.26 -2.02
N LEU A 54 -6.35 -0.15 -1.88
CA LEU A 54 -5.50 0.38 -2.93
C LEU A 54 -5.52 -0.60 -4.12
N ILE A 55 -5.87 -0.12 -5.30
CA ILE A 55 -5.94 -0.93 -6.52
C ILE A 55 -5.23 -0.25 -7.68
N GLY A 56 -4.69 -1.06 -8.59
CA GLY A 56 -4.21 -0.61 -9.89
C GLY A 56 -5.26 -0.81 -10.97
N SER A 57 -5.45 0.16 -11.86
CA SER A 57 -6.34 0.04 -13.01
C SER A 57 -5.57 -0.10 -14.34
N LYS A 58 -6.28 -0.30 -15.45
CA LYS A 58 -5.69 -0.27 -16.80
C LYS A 58 -5.73 1.12 -17.44
N HIS A 59 -6.24 2.11 -16.71
CA HIS A 59 -6.29 3.49 -17.17
C HIS A 59 -4.94 4.17 -16.98
N ASP A 60 -4.71 5.21 -17.78
CA ASP A 60 -3.53 6.03 -17.65
C ASP A 60 -3.67 6.99 -16.47
N SER A 61 -2.58 7.19 -15.75
CA SER A 61 -2.48 8.15 -14.65
C SER A 61 -2.49 9.59 -15.21
N ILE A 62 -3.02 10.51 -14.40
CA ILE A 62 -3.43 11.85 -14.84
C ILE A 62 -2.26 12.72 -15.34
N LEU A 63 -1.08 12.63 -14.72
CA LEU A 63 0.06 13.50 -15.04
C LEU A 63 1.17 12.76 -15.81
N SER A 64 1.52 11.54 -15.40
CA SER A 64 2.67 10.82 -15.96
C SER A 64 2.35 9.79 -17.04
N ASN A 65 1.06 9.54 -17.33
CA ASN A 65 0.62 8.47 -18.23
C ASN A 65 1.17 7.08 -17.85
N ASN A 66 1.42 6.84 -16.56
CA ASN A 66 1.66 5.50 -16.01
C ASN A 66 0.31 4.79 -15.78
N TYR A 67 0.26 3.66 -15.08
CA TYR A 67 -1.04 3.09 -14.70
C TYR A 67 -1.62 3.84 -13.50
N GLU A 68 -2.91 4.16 -13.59
CA GLU A 68 -3.67 4.79 -12.52
C GLU A 68 -3.71 3.90 -11.27
N LEU A 69 -3.55 4.56 -10.12
CA LEU A 69 -3.70 3.98 -8.80
C LEU A 69 -4.87 4.65 -8.09
N SER A 70 -5.81 3.87 -7.58
CA SER A 70 -7.02 4.39 -6.93
C SER A 70 -7.39 3.57 -5.70
N VAL A 71 -8.47 3.98 -5.02
CA VAL A 71 -9.01 3.27 -3.86
C VAL A 71 -10.41 2.77 -4.19
N HIS A 72 -10.65 1.47 -4.05
CA HIS A 72 -11.91 0.83 -4.40
C HIS A 72 -12.48 -0.01 -3.24
N LYS A 73 -13.76 -0.40 -3.32
CA LYS A 73 -14.39 -1.23 -2.27
C LYS A 73 -13.99 -2.70 -2.37
N ASP A 74 -13.76 -3.21 -3.58
CA ASP A 74 -13.18 -4.54 -3.79
C ASP A 74 -11.66 -4.52 -3.64
N ASN A 75 -11.08 -5.71 -3.44
CA ASN A 75 -9.64 -5.92 -3.37
C ASN A 75 -9.10 -6.81 -4.51
N GLU A 76 -9.91 -7.17 -5.49
CA GLU A 76 -9.56 -8.18 -6.51
C GLU A 76 -8.33 -7.75 -7.31
N SER A 77 -8.25 -6.45 -7.62
CA SER A 77 -7.11 -5.83 -8.32
C SER A 77 -6.10 -5.14 -7.38
N GLY A 78 -6.22 -5.37 -6.07
CA GLY A 78 -5.45 -4.71 -5.01
C GLY A 78 -4.27 -5.50 -4.48
N LYS A 79 -3.69 -6.40 -5.28
CA LYS A 79 -2.62 -7.32 -4.86
C LYS A 79 -1.23 -6.74 -5.14
N PHE A 80 -0.44 -6.59 -4.09
CA PHE A 80 0.93 -6.08 -4.17
C PHE A 80 1.92 -7.08 -3.54
N GLN A 81 2.98 -7.40 -4.27
CA GLN A 81 4.13 -8.11 -3.73
C GLN A 81 5.03 -7.15 -2.97
N VAL A 82 5.40 -7.51 -1.74
CA VAL A 82 6.36 -6.78 -0.91
C VAL A 82 7.78 -7.21 -1.29
N VAL A 83 8.51 -6.38 -2.02
CA VAL A 83 9.88 -6.68 -2.42
C VAL A 83 10.85 -5.93 -1.51
N CYS A 84 11.47 -6.62 -0.56
CA CYS A 84 12.45 -6.01 0.33
C CYS A 84 13.76 -5.67 -0.39
N GLU A 85 14.36 -4.51 -0.09
CA GLU A 85 15.65 -4.10 -0.66
C GLU A 85 16.78 -5.05 -0.22
N LYS A 86 16.84 -5.38 1.07
CA LYS A 86 17.86 -6.27 1.65
C LYS A 86 17.29 -7.67 1.87
N LYS A 87 17.38 -8.54 0.87
CA LYS A 87 16.98 -9.95 1.03
C LYS A 87 18.07 -10.72 1.77
N LYS A 88 17.71 -11.28 2.93
CA LYS A 88 18.43 -12.39 3.57
C LYS A 88 17.54 -13.63 3.44
N ASN A 89 18.09 -14.84 3.60
CA ASN A 89 17.36 -16.11 3.41
C ASN A 89 16.05 -16.22 4.23
N THR A 90 15.85 -15.38 5.25
CA THR A 90 14.62 -15.24 6.05
C THR A 90 14.29 -13.78 6.37
N SER A 91 14.27 -12.89 5.37
CA SER A 91 13.88 -11.48 5.57
C SER A 91 12.36 -11.28 5.61
N TYR A 92 11.91 -10.43 6.53
CA TYR A 92 10.53 -9.96 6.64
C TYR A 92 10.50 -8.42 6.56
N TRP A 93 9.33 -7.85 6.29
CA TRP A 93 9.15 -6.41 6.20
C TRP A 93 9.20 -5.77 7.59
N GLU A 94 10.26 -5.02 7.86
CA GLU A 94 10.45 -4.25 9.09
C GLU A 94 10.12 -2.76 8.91
N ILE A 95 9.67 -2.13 10.00
CA ILE A 95 9.56 -0.67 10.05
C ILE A 95 10.94 -0.05 9.85
N GLY A 96 11.01 1.03 9.09
CA GLY A 96 12.26 1.74 8.83
C GLY A 96 13.10 1.16 7.69
N GLU A 97 12.87 -0.08 7.26
CA GLU A 97 13.54 -0.66 6.09
C GLU A 97 12.83 -0.27 4.79
N ASN A 98 13.62 -0.18 3.72
CA ASN A 98 13.09 0.11 2.40
C ASN A 98 12.50 -1.15 1.77
N VAL A 99 11.33 -0.99 1.16
CA VAL A 99 10.66 -2.00 0.35
C VAL A 99 10.18 -1.37 -0.96
N TYR A 100 9.94 -2.22 -1.95
CA TYR A 100 9.16 -1.88 -3.13
C TYR A 100 7.82 -2.60 -3.05
N LEU A 101 6.77 -1.96 -3.57
CA LEU A 101 5.45 -2.54 -3.65
C LEU A 101 5.12 -2.76 -5.11
N LYS A 102 5.19 -4.01 -5.56
CA LYS A 102 4.97 -4.38 -6.95
C LYS A 102 3.54 -4.85 -7.13
N ASN A 103 2.77 -4.19 -7.98
CA ASN A 103 1.44 -4.68 -8.32
C ASN A 103 1.55 -5.94 -9.18
N ILE A 104 0.81 -7.00 -8.82
CA ILE A 104 0.85 -8.28 -9.50
C ILE A 104 0.23 -8.20 -10.91
N ASN A 105 -0.87 -7.44 -11.06
CA ASN A 105 -1.66 -7.39 -12.27
C ASN A 105 -0.98 -6.53 -13.35
N GLN A 106 -0.44 -5.36 -12.98
CA GLN A 106 0.27 -4.47 -13.91
C GLN A 106 1.76 -4.78 -14.04
N ASN A 107 2.31 -5.67 -13.20
CA ASN A 107 3.74 -6.02 -13.15
C ASN A 107 4.67 -4.80 -12.95
N GLY A 108 4.14 -3.72 -12.37
CA GLY A 108 4.83 -2.44 -12.15
C GLY A 108 4.96 -2.09 -10.66
N TYR A 109 5.83 -1.14 -10.33
CA TYR A 109 6.01 -0.68 -8.96
C TYR A 109 5.17 0.55 -8.65
N LEU A 110 4.63 0.57 -7.42
CA LEU A 110 4.03 1.76 -6.83
C LEU A 110 5.08 2.87 -6.71
N SER A 111 4.77 4.05 -7.21
CA SER A 111 5.70 5.18 -7.23
C SER A 111 5.00 6.52 -7.08
N THR A 112 5.78 7.52 -6.65
CA THR A 112 5.43 8.94 -6.64
C THR A 112 6.66 9.72 -7.08
N SER A 113 6.47 10.90 -7.68
CA SER A 113 7.59 11.76 -8.08
C SER A 113 7.26 13.24 -7.93
N LYS A 114 8.25 14.02 -7.50
CA LYS A 114 8.15 15.49 -7.43
C LYS A 114 7.93 16.15 -8.79
N SER A 115 8.32 15.48 -9.88
CA SER A 115 8.07 15.97 -11.25
C SER A 115 6.59 15.95 -11.63
N TYR A 116 5.78 15.15 -10.92
CA TYR A 116 4.34 14.98 -11.16
C TYR A 116 3.55 15.47 -9.94
N GLU A 117 3.80 16.72 -9.56
CA GLU A 117 3.04 17.43 -8.53
C GLU A 117 1.83 18.15 -9.13
N PHE A 118 0.66 18.00 -8.51
CA PHE A 118 -0.54 18.76 -8.87
C PHE A 118 -0.33 20.24 -8.55
N ASN A 119 -0.47 21.11 -9.54
CA ASN A 119 -0.30 22.54 -9.42
C ASN A 119 -1.32 23.30 -10.27
N GLN A 120 -1.34 24.64 -10.20
CA GLN A 120 -2.34 25.45 -10.89
C GLN A 120 -2.28 25.34 -12.42
N TYR A 121 -1.15 24.89 -12.97
CA TYR A 121 -0.97 24.72 -14.41
C TYR A 121 -1.56 23.41 -14.93
N ASN A 122 -1.42 22.31 -14.18
CA ASN A 122 -1.92 20.99 -14.59
C ASN A 122 -3.27 20.60 -13.94
N CYS A 123 -3.68 21.29 -12.87
CA CYS A 123 -4.96 21.11 -12.19
C CYS A 123 -5.51 22.46 -11.71
N HIS A 124 -6.34 23.09 -12.55
CA HIS A 124 -6.95 24.38 -12.21
C HIS A 124 -8.01 24.21 -11.11
N ASN A 125 -7.97 25.04 -10.05
CA ASN A 125 -8.85 24.95 -8.88
C ASN A 125 -8.84 23.57 -8.20
N CYS A 126 -7.67 22.94 -8.14
CA CYS A 126 -7.49 21.61 -7.54
C CYS A 126 -7.69 21.63 -6.02
N PRO A 127 -8.46 20.70 -5.43
CA PRO A 127 -8.53 20.53 -3.98
C PRO A 127 -7.28 19.84 -3.39
N ILE A 128 -6.40 19.33 -4.25
CA ILE A 128 -5.21 18.54 -3.90
C ILE A 128 -3.92 19.19 -4.41
N MET A 129 -3.91 20.53 -4.46
CA MET A 129 -2.72 21.31 -4.81
C MET A 129 -1.50 20.86 -3.99
N TYR A 130 -0.36 20.76 -4.66
CA TYR A 130 0.95 20.34 -4.12
C TYR A 130 1.03 18.88 -3.68
N HIS A 131 0.01 18.07 -3.96
CA HIS A 131 0.11 16.63 -3.79
C HIS A 131 0.89 16.02 -4.95
N LEU A 132 1.63 14.95 -4.66
CA LEU A 132 2.28 14.16 -5.70
C LEU A 132 1.30 13.15 -6.30
N GLU A 133 1.39 12.92 -7.61
CA GLU A 133 0.75 11.78 -8.24
C GLU A 133 1.32 10.48 -7.67
N ALA A 134 0.42 9.58 -7.27
CA ALA A 134 0.75 8.18 -7.03
C ALA A 134 0.27 7.34 -8.21
N CYS A 135 1.13 6.46 -8.71
CA CYS A 135 0.85 5.63 -9.87
C CYS A 135 1.53 4.26 -9.75
N ILE A 136 1.17 3.35 -10.65
CA ILE A 136 1.94 2.11 -10.89
C ILE A 136 2.71 2.30 -12.19
N LEU A 137 4.03 2.19 -12.11
CA LEU A 137 4.89 2.39 -13.26
C LEU A 137 4.65 1.34 -14.34
N LYS A 138 4.69 1.74 -15.61
CA LYS A 138 4.52 0.81 -16.75
C LYS A 138 5.70 -0.15 -16.95
N TYR A 139 6.81 0.07 -16.27
CA TYR A 139 7.99 -0.78 -16.32
C TYR A 139 8.20 -1.56 -15.02
N SER A 140 8.87 -2.71 -15.15
CA SER A 140 8.91 -3.76 -14.12
C SER A 140 10.24 -3.89 -13.39
N TYR A 141 11.19 -2.97 -13.60
CA TYR A 141 12.48 -2.94 -12.92
C TYR A 141 12.52 -1.92 -11.79
N PRO A 142 13.04 -2.29 -10.61
CA PRO A 142 13.07 -1.41 -9.45
C PRO A 142 14.09 -0.28 -9.63
N ARG A 143 13.77 0.89 -9.09
CA ARG A 143 14.66 2.08 -9.04
C ARG A 143 14.60 2.75 -7.68
N ASP A 144 15.64 3.50 -7.33
CA ASP A 144 15.77 4.13 -6.02
C ASP A 144 14.61 5.07 -5.62
N ASP A 145 13.98 5.72 -6.59
CA ASP A 145 12.83 6.61 -6.42
C ASP A 145 11.50 5.88 -6.17
N GLN A 146 11.51 4.55 -6.16
CA GLN A 146 10.34 3.69 -5.92
C GLN A 146 10.36 3.04 -4.54
N LYS A 147 11.35 3.40 -3.70
CA LYS A 147 11.52 2.85 -2.36
C LYS A 147 10.48 3.45 -1.41
N TRP A 148 9.75 2.58 -0.74
CA TRP A 148 8.81 2.91 0.32
C TRP A 148 9.37 2.49 1.68
N ARG A 149 9.02 3.23 2.72
CA ARG A 149 9.42 2.93 4.09
C ARG A 149 8.24 3.09 5.02
N ALA A 150 7.91 2.04 5.75
CA ALA A 150 6.95 2.14 6.83
C ALA A 150 7.58 3.02 7.94
N LYS A 151 6.95 4.18 8.23
CA LYS A 151 7.49 5.18 9.17
C LYS A 151 6.84 5.12 10.55
N SER A 152 5.54 4.84 10.62
CA SER A 152 4.75 4.85 11.85
C SER A 152 3.51 4.00 11.65
N GLY A 153 3.08 3.26 12.67
CA GLY A 153 1.88 2.44 12.63
C GLY A 153 1.68 1.67 13.92
N VAL A 154 0.49 1.08 14.08
CA VAL A 154 0.22 0.10 15.14
C VAL A 154 0.61 -1.27 14.57
N ILE A 155 1.65 -1.89 15.12
CA ILE A 155 2.00 -3.27 14.81
C ILE A 155 1.24 -4.15 15.80
N ILE A 156 0.42 -5.06 15.28
CA ILE A 156 -0.21 -6.08 16.11
C ILE A 156 0.81 -7.21 16.27
N ALA A 157 1.16 -7.57 17.51
CA ALA A 157 2.00 -8.73 17.76
C ALA A 157 1.17 -10.02 17.64
N ASN A 158 1.78 -11.09 17.14
CA ASN A 158 1.16 -12.41 17.22
C ASN A 158 1.13 -12.83 18.69
N PHE A 159 -0.05 -12.98 19.27
CA PHE A 159 -0.20 -13.60 20.58
C PHE A 159 -0.27 -15.12 20.35
N SER A 160 0.89 -15.77 20.34
CA SER A 160 0.91 -17.21 20.62
C SER A 160 0.68 -17.37 22.12
N ASP A 161 -0.41 -18.04 22.50
CA ASP A 161 -0.58 -18.57 23.86
C ASP A 161 0.50 -19.63 24.12
N ASP A 162 1.71 -19.18 24.48
CA ASP A 162 2.71 -20.03 25.12
C ASP A 162 2.31 -20.24 26.58
N LYS A 163 1.23 -21.00 26.78
CA LYS A 163 0.94 -21.71 28.03
C LYS A 163 0.85 -23.20 27.74
N ASN A 164 2.00 -23.79 27.48
CA ASN A 164 2.23 -25.21 27.75
C ASN A 164 3.52 -25.34 28.55
N ASP A 165 3.56 -24.65 29.70
CA ASP A 165 4.38 -25.09 30.81
C ASP A 165 3.86 -26.47 31.21
N LYS A 166 4.55 -27.51 30.73
CA LYS A 166 4.47 -28.85 31.31
C LYS A 166 4.91 -28.72 32.77
N VAL A 167 3.96 -28.51 33.67
CA VAL A 167 4.14 -28.81 35.08
C VAL A 167 4.26 -30.33 35.17
N ASN A 168 5.49 -30.84 35.16
CA ASN A 168 5.78 -32.18 35.64
C ASN A 168 5.34 -32.23 37.10
N ARG A 169 4.18 -32.83 37.32
CA ARG A 169 3.64 -33.09 38.66
C ARG A 169 4.00 -34.50 39.07
N ASP A 170 5.30 -34.77 39.17
CA ASP A 170 5.86 -35.97 39.77
C ASP A 170 7.00 -35.54 40.71
N GLU A 171 6.61 -35.03 41.89
CA GLU A 171 7.38 -35.05 43.13
C GLU A 171 6.46 -34.55 44.26
N LEU A 172 5.71 -35.49 44.83
CA LEU A 172 5.05 -35.40 46.14
C LEU A 172 5.13 -36.77 46.81
#